data_AF-A0A940RAF7-F1
#
_entry.id   AF-A0A940RAF7-F1
#
_cell.length_a   1.000
_cell.length_b   1.000
_cell.length_c   1.000
_cell.angle_alpha   90.00
_cell.angle_beta   90.00
_cell.angle_gamma   90.00
#
_symmetry.space_group_name_H-M   'P 1'
#
loop_
_entity.id
_entity.type
_entity.pdbx_description
1 polymer ?
#
loop_
_entity_poly.entity_id
_entity_poly.type
_entity_poly.pdbx_seq_one_letter_code
_entity_poly.pdbx_strand_id
1 'polypeptide(L)'
;EYEALVHTAAKKWEDAAGMTLFNIAAESTAIAASKDSRNVIYWNKEWAEKSNLQALTSLYWKGNKINEADLSIDAQYFTYFVDKPAESDDIHLQSLLVHELGHVLGLKHRTSMPSVMWPILGSSVKRDELTESDRKSLKCEY
;
A
#
# COMPACT_ATOMS: atom_id res chain seq x y z
N GLU A 1 -14.46 5.69 -5.69
CA GLU A 1 -14.97 4.79 -4.63
C GLU A 1 -13.91 4.47 -3.57
N TYR A 2 -12.69 4.08 -3.96
CA TYR A 2 -11.63 3.70 -3.02
C TYR A 2 -10.80 4.85 -2.43
N GLU A 3 -11.00 6.09 -2.90
CA GLU A 3 -10.25 7.28 -2.46
C GLU A 3 -10.25 7.45 -0.94
N ALA A 4 -11.41 7.32 -0.28
CA ALA A 4 -11.52 7.46 1.17
C ALA A 4 -10.67 6.42 1.94
N LEU A 5 -10.51 5.21 1.41
CA LEU A 5 -9.68 4.16 2.02
C LEU A 5 -8.19 4.48 1.88
N VAL A 6 -7.78 5.00 0.71
CA VAL A 6 -6.41 5.46 0.49
C VAL A 6 -6.08 6.59 1.48
N HIS A 7 -6.96 7.57 1.64
CA HIS A 7 -6.76 8.64 2.64
C HIS A 7 -6.74 8.10 4.07
N THR A 8 -7.57 7.11 4.40
CA THR A 8 -7.57 6.47 5.73
C THR A 8 -6.26 5.72 5.98
N ALA A 9 -5.72 5.04 4.97
CA ALA A 9 -4.44 4.34 5.05
C ALA A 9 -3.27 5.33 5.20
N ALA A 10 -3.27 6.39 4.40
CA ALA A 10 -2.28 7.47 4.47
C ALA A 10 -2.30 8.14 5.84
N LYS A 11 -3.49 8.46 6.35
CA LYS A 11 -3.67 9.10 7.65
C LYS A 11 -3.04 8.31 8.80
N LYS A 12 -3.08 6.97 8.76
CA LYS A 12 -2.43 6.14 9.79
C LYS A 12 -0.92 6.37 9.86
N TRP A 13 -0.27 6.49 8.71
CA TRP A 13 1.16 6.82 8.61
C TRP A 13 1.44 8.27 9.02
N GLU A 14 0.60 9.21 8.61
CA GLU A 14 0.73 10.63 8.98
C GLU A 14 0.56 10.86 10.48
N ASP A 15 -0.43 10.20 11.10
CA ASP A 15 -0.66 10.23 12.55
C ASP A 15 0.53 9.61 13.31
N ALA A 16 1.21 8.62 12.74
CA ALA A 16 2.42 8.03 13.32
C ALA A 16 3.65 8.94 13.17
N ALA A 17 3.78 9.65 12.06
CA ALA A 17 4.87 10.59 11.80
C ALA A 17 4.67 11.94 12.52
N GLY A 18 3.43 12.33 12.78
CA GLY A 18 3.07 13.65 13.30
C GLY A 18 3.15 14.76 12.25
N MET A 19 3.13 14.42 10.97
CA MET A 19 3.18 15.35 9.84
C MET A 19 2.52 14.76 8.59
N THR A 20 2.19 15.63 7.63
CA THR A 20 1.70 15.20 6.31
C THR A 20 2.81 14.50 5.53
N LEU A 21 2.51 13.30 5.03
CA LEU A 21 3.42 12.47 4.23
C LEU A 21 2.94 12.31 2.80
N PHE A 22 1.61 12.35 2.58
CA PHE A 22 1.01 12.07 1.29
C PHE A 22 0.15 13.24 0.84
N ASN A 23 0.34 13.64 -0.42
CA ASN A 23 -0.60 14.53 -1.11
C ASN A 23 -1.31 13.71 -2.19
N ILE A 24 -2.46 13.15 -1.83
CA ILE A 24 -3.26 12.28 -2.71
C ILE A 24 -4.35 13.11 -3.37
N ALA A 25 -4.46 13.00 -4.69
CA ALA A 25 -5.53 13.61 -5.48
C ALA A 25 -6.14 12.55 -6.40
N ALA A 26 -7.47 12.58 -6.54
CA ALA A 26 -8.14 11.79 -7.55
C ALA A 26 -7.99 12.45 -8.93
N GLU A 27 -7.46 11.72 -9.91
CA GLU A 27 -7.52 12.10 -11.31
C GLU A 27 -8.49 11.17 -12.06
N SER A 28 -9.28 11.74 -12.97
CA SER A 28 -10.27 11.00 -13.77
C SER A 28 -9.66 10.21 -14.92
N THR A 29 -8.35 10.38 -15.18
CA THR A 29 -7.67 9.70 -16.28
C THR A 29 -7.05 8.42 -15.76
N ALA A 30 -7.49 7.28 -16.28
CA ALA A 30 -6.86 5.99 -15.99
C ALA A 30 -5.46 5.96 -16.63
N ILE A 31 -4.44 6.21 -15.82
CA ILE A 31 -3.04 6.03 -16.19
C ILE A 31 -2.56 4.78 -15.46
N ALA A 32 -2.02 3.82 -16.21
CA ALA A 32 -1.43 2.62 -15.64
C ALA A 32 -0.14 2.98 -14.89
N ALA A 33 0.23 2.18 -13.88
CA ALA A 33 1.53 2.29 -13.23
C ALA A 33 2.66 2.22 -14.26
N SER A 34 3.46 3.28 -14.34
CA SER A 34 4.56 3.40 -15.29
C SER A 34 5.51 4.49 -14.84
N LYS A 35 6.80 4.32 -15.11
CA LYS A 35 7.83 5.32 -14.81
C LYS A 35 7.66 6.59 -15.66
N ASP A 36 6.79 7.50 -15.25
CA ASP A 36 6.40 8.71 -15.98
C ASP A 36 6.50 9.99 -15.13
N SER A 37 7.12 9.90 -13.94
CA SER A 37 7.24 10.97 -12.95
C SER A 37 5.92 11.36 -12.27
N ARG A 38 4.91 10.48 -12.32
CA ARG A 38 3.69 10.58 -11.51
C ARG A 38 3.62 9.36 -10.59
N ASN A 39 3.07 9.56 -9.40
CA ASN A 39 2.74 8.46 -8.52
C ASN A 39 1.30 8.07 -8.77
N VAL A 40 1.03 6.83 -9.16
CA VAL A 40 -0.34 6.37 -9.38
C VAL A 40 -0.72 5.19 -8.48
N ILE A 41 -1.99 5.15 -8.09
CA ILE A 41 -2.62 3.95 -7.50
C ILE A 41 -3.60 3.42 -8.52
N TYR A 42 -3.32 2.24 -9.05
CA TYR A 42 -4.02 1.67 -10.20
C TYR A 42 -4.57 0.28 -9.88
N TRP A 43 -5.86 0.06 -10.14
CA TRP A 43 -6.49 -1.26 -10.08
C TRP A 43 -6.31 -1.95 -11.43
N ASN A 44 -5.42 -2.93 -11.48
CA ASN A 44 -5.03 -3.59 -12.71
C ASN A 44 -5.88 -4.84 -12.97
N LYS A 45 -6.65 -4.83 -14.06
CA LYS A 45 -7.48 -5.96 -14.50
C LYS A 45 -6.73 -6.93 -15.43
N GLU A 46 -5.52 -6.56 -15.87
CA GLU A 46 -4.64 -7.35 -16.71
C GLU A 46 -3.31 -7.54 -15.97
N TRP A 47 -3.32 -8.43 -14.97
CA TRP A 47 -2.20 -8.67 -14.07
C TRP A 47 -1.14 -9.54 -14.75
N ALA A 48 -0.07 -8.88 -15.21
CA ALA A 48 1.09 -9.53 -15.83
C ALA A 48 2.12 -10.05 -14.82
N GLU A 49 1.98 -9.69 -13.55
CA GLU A 49 2.87 -10.10 -12.47
C GLU A 49 2.52 -11.51 -11.95
N LYS A 50 3.27 -11.99 -10.96
CA LYS A 50 2.96 -13.29 -10.34
C LYS A 50 1.57 -13.27 -9.72
N SER A 51 0.75 -14.28 -10.03
CA SER A 51 -0.65 -14.38 -9.60
C SER A 51 -0.86 -14.55 -8.09
N ASN A 52 0.22 -14.68 -7.30
CA ASN A 52 0.16 -14.72 -5.85
C ASN A 52 0.47 -13.36 -5.19
N LEU A 53 0.70 -12.32 -5.99
CA LEU A 53 0.89 -10.94 -5.51
C LEU A 53 -0.44 -10.20 -5.53
N GLN A 54 -0.89 -9.75 -4.36
CA GLN A 54 -2.15 -9.02 -4.20
C GLN A 54 -2.03 -7.55 -4.66
N ALA A 55 -0.82 -7.01 -4.60
CA ALA A 55 -0.44 -5.69 -5.08
C ALA A 55 1.08 -5.64 -5.32
N LEU A 56 1.53 -4.57 -5.97
CA LEU A 56 2.93 -4.28 -6.22
C LEU A 56 3.17 -2.78 -6.09
N THR A 57 4.04 -2.39 -5.15
CA THR A 57 4.61 -1.05 -5.10
C THR A 57 5.97 -1.01 -5.81
N SER A 58 6.08 -0.20 -6.87
CA SER A 58 7.31 0.06 -7.61
C SER A 58 7.92 1.39 -7.19
N LEU A 59 9.17 1.38 -6.72
CA LEU A 59 9.90 2.58 -6.33
C LEU A 59 10.98 2.91 -7.36
N TYR A 60 11.01 4.17 -7.81
CA TYR A 60 12.07 4.67 -8.66
C TYR A 60 12.93 5.68 -7.92
N TRP A 61 14.24 5.41 -7.92
CA TRP A 61 15.22 6.15 -7.14
C TRP A 61 16.05 7.08 -8.03
N LYS A 62 16.37 8.27 -7.50
CA LYS A 62 17.36 9.18 -8.05
C LYS A 62 18.39 9.50 -6.98
N GLY A 63 19.51 8.78 -7.00
CA GLY A 63 20.46 8.77 -5.88
C GLY A 63 19.81 8.14 -4.65
N ASN A 64 19.88 8.83 -3.51
CA ASN A 64 19.31 8.35 -2.23
C ASN A 64 17.87 8.83 -1.99
N LYS A 65 17.18 9.33 -3.02
CA LYS A 65 15.81 9.83 -2.90
C LYS A 65 14.87 8.96 -3.75
N ILE A 66 13.73 8.61 -3.17
CA ILE A 66 12.58 8.13 -3.93
C ILE A 66 12.09 9.32 -4.75
N ASN A 67 12.09 9.18 -6.07
CA ASN A 67 11.61 10.20 -7.00
C ASN A 67 10.18 9.91 -7.45
N GLU A 68 9.77 8.64 -7.40
CA GLU A 68 8.46 8.18 -7.89
C GLU A 68 8.13 6.83 -7.25
N ALA A 69 6.84 6.59 -7.01
CA ALA A 69 6.29 5.40 -6.41
C ALA A 69 4.92 5.09 -7.03
N ASP A 70 4.81 3.94 -7.68
CA ASP A 70 3.57 3.45 -8.28
C ASP A 70 3.05 2.24 -7.53
N LEU A 71 1.74 2.20 -7.30
CA LEU A 71 1.03 1.11 -6.66
C LEU A 71 0.04 0.47 -7.65
N SER A 72 0.30 -0.77 -8.02
CA SER A 72 -0.64 -1.61 -8.77
C SER A 72 -1.35 -2.58 -7.84
N ILE A 73 -2.67 -2.64 -7.89
CA ILE A 73 -3.53 -3.55 -7.11
C ILE A 73 -4.13 -4.58 -8.08
N ASP A 74 -4.05 -5.86 -7.75
CA ASP A 74 -4.50 -6.95 -8.62
C ASP A 74 -6.03 -7.12 -8.61
N ALA A 75 -6.70 -6.60 -9.64
CA ALA A 75 -8.14 -6.79 -9.84
C ALA A 75 -8.47 -7.94 -10.80
N GLN A 76 -7.50 -8.80 -11.14
CA GLN A 76 -7.69 -10.00 -11.96
C GLN A 76 -7.88 -11.26 -11.11
N TYR A 77 -6.97 -11.51 -10.16
CA TYR A 77 -6.96 -12.76 -9.39
C TYR A 77 -7.49 -12.61 -7.95
N PHE A 78 -7.60 -11.38 -7.44
CA PHE A 78 -8.05 -11.12 -6.08
C PHE A 78 -9.32 -10.28 -6.04
N THR A 79 -10.14 -10.59 -5.05
CA THR A 79 -11.30 -9.82 -4.62
C THR A 79 -11.01 -9.17 -3.28
N TYR A 80 -11.69 -8.06 -3.00
CA TYR A 80 -11.36 -7.20 -1.89
C TYR A 80 -12.58 -6.84 -1.07
N PHE A 81 -12.39 -6.70 0.24
CA PHE A 81 -13.42 -6.25 1.16
C PHE A 81 -12.94 -5.10 2.07
N VAL A 82 -13.92 -4.35 2.58
CA VAL A 82 -13.70 -3.26 3.54
C VAL A 82 -14.24 -3.65 4.91
N ASP A 83 -15.55 -3.81 5.02
CA ASP A 83 -16.17 -4.11 6.31
C ASP A 83 -16.21 -5.61 6.60
N LYS A 84 -16.80 -6.36 5.67
CA LYS A 84 -17.03 -7.79 5.76
C LYS A 84 -16.70 -8.47 4.43
N PRO A 85 -15.97 -9.59 4.43
CA PRO A 85 -15.74 -10.38 3.23
C PRO A 85 -17.06 -10.95 2.70
N ALA A 86 -17.22 -10.92 1.38
CA ALA A 86 -18.27 -11.66 0.68
C ALA A 86 -17.86 -13.14 0.59
N GLU A 87 -16.59 -13.39 0.26
CA GLU A 87 -15.99 -14.71 0.12
C GLU A 87 -14.82 -14.92 1.09
N SER A 88 -14.54 -16.17 1.46
CA SER A 88 -13.52 -16.48 2.47
C SER A 88 -12.09 -16.07 2.05
N ASP A 89 -11.85 -15.98 0.74
CA ASP A 89 -10.57 -15.64 0.13
C ASP A 89 -10.37 -14.12 -0.08
N ASP A 90 -11.39 -13.29 0.13
CA ASP A 90 -11.31 -11.84 -0.04
C ASP A 90 -10.19 -11.21 0.81
N ILE A 91 -9.48 -10.25 0.22
CA ILE A 91 -8.38 -9.52 0.86
C ILE A 91 -8.90 -8.23 1.49
N HIS A 92 -8.48 -7.95 2.73
CA HIS A 92 -8.88 -6.71 3.41
C HIS A 92 -8.16 -5.52 2.77
N LEU A 93 -8.89 -4.70 2.01
CA LEU A 93 -8.33 -3.64 1.18
C LEU A 93 -7.59 -2.59 2.00
N GLN A 94 -8.14 -2.21 3.15
CA GLN A 94 -7.51 -1.22 4.04
C GLN A 94 -6.15 -1.73 4.58
N SER A 95 -6.03 -3.03 4.88
CA SER A 95 -4.76 -3.60 5.34
C SER A 95 -3.73 -3.68 4.24
N LEU A 96 -4.15 -4.03 3.02
CA LEU A 96 -3.29 -4.02 1.85
C LEU A 96 -2.78 -2.59 1.57
N LEU A 97 -3.66 -1.60 1.55
CA LEU A 97 -3.27 -0.19 1.32
C LEU A 97 -2.30 0.32 2.38
N VAL A 98 -2.52 0.01 3.66
CA VAL A 98 -1.58 0.41 4.73
C VAL A 98 -0.19 -0.22 4.52
N HIS A 99 -0.13 -1.49 4.10
CA HIS A 99 1.12 -2.18 3.77
C HIS A 99 1.85 -1.51 2.58
N GLU A 100 1.14 -1.32 1.48
CA GLU A 100 1.70 -0.77 0.24
C GLU A 100 2.15 0.68 0.40
N LEU A 101 1.39 1.51 1.14
CA LEU A 101 1.84 2.87 1.48
C LEU A 101 3.09 2.87 2.37
N GLY A 102 3.33 1.81 3.16
CA GLY A 102 4.61 1.64 3.84
C GLY A 102 5.77 1.46 2.84
N HIS A 103 5.56 0.71 1.76
CA HIS A 103 6.53 0.61 0.68
C HIS A 103 6.73 1.94 -0.05
N VAL A 104 5.68 2.73 -0.26
CA VAL A 104 5.79 4.09 -0.83
C VAL A 104 6.73 4.98 0.02
N LEU A 105 6.71 4.81 1.35
CA LEU A 105 7.63 5.49 2.28
C LEU A 105 9.04 4.88 2.32
N GLY A 106 9.32 3.86 1.49
CA GLY A 106 10.61 3.17 1.43
C GLY A 106 10.80 2.07 2.48
N LEU A 107 9.77 1.72 3.24
CA LEU A 107 9.86 0.64 4.22
C LEU A 107 9.97 -0.71 3.50
N LYS A 108 10.82 -1.58 4.01
CA LYS A 108 10.98 -2.95 3.51
C LYS A 108 10.07 -3.90 4.29
N HIS A 109 9.84 -5.08 3.71
CA HIS A 109 9.19 -6.18 4.42
C HIS A 109 9.86 -6.46 5.77
N ARG A 110 9.04 -6.86 6.74
CA ARG A 110 9.49 -7.22 8.08
C ARG A 110 8.94 -8.57 8.50
N THR A 111 9.82 -9.46 8.94
CA THR A 111 9.47 -10.84 9.35
C THR A 111 9.91 -11.20 10.77
N SER A 112 10.53 -10.26 11.49
CA SER A 112 11.06 -10.51 12.84
C SER A 112 10.04 -10.28 13.97
N MET A 113 8.93 -9.59 13.69
CA MET A 113 7.88 -9.29 14.66
C MET A 113 6.58 -8.90 13.96
N PRO A 114 5.42 -8.92 14.66
CA PRO A 114 4.16 -8.44 14.12
C PRO A 114 4.29 -7.01 13.58
N SER A 115 3.84 -6.81 12.34
CA SER A 115 4.02 -5.57 11.60
C SER A 115 3.03 -5.52 10.45
N VAL A 116 2.56 -4.33 10.09
CA VAL A 116 1.78 -4.15 8.85
C VAL A 116 2.62 -4.49 7.61
N MET A 117 3.95 -4.35 7.69
CA MET A 117 4.93 -4.65 6.63
C MET A 117 5.27 -6.15 6.52
N TRP A 118 4.50 -7.03 7.15
CA TRP A 118 4.68 -8.47 6.97
C TRP A 118 4.30 -8.89 5.53
N PRO A 119 5.15 -9.64 4.80
CA PRO A 119 5.02 -9.86 3.36
C PRO A 119 3.79 -10.69 2.93
N ILE A 120 3.13 -11.34 3.89
CA ILE A 120 1.96 -12.17 3.63
C ILE A 120 0.76 -11.57 4.37
N LEU A 121 -0.28 -11.23 3.63
CA LEU A 121 -1.60 -10.90 4.17
C LEU A 121 -2.54 -12.06 3.85
N GLY A 122 -3.01 -12.74 4.89
CA GLY A 122 -3.96 -13.85 4.74
C GLY A 122 -5.33 -13.34 4.33
N SER A 123 -6.11 -14.21 3.67
CA SER A 123 -7.50 -13.94 3.33
C SER A 123 -8.34 -13.67 4.57
N SER A 124 -9.30 -12.74 4.46
CA SER A 124 -10.17 -12.29 5.56
C SER A 124 -9.45 -11.74 6.80
N VAL A 125 -8.13 -11.52 6.75
CA VAL A 125 -7.34 -11.00 7.88
C VAL A 125 -7.32 -9.47 7.86
N LYS A 126 -7.69 -8.86 8.99
CA LYS A 126 -7.48 -7.42 9.23
C LYS A 126 -6.14 -7.19 9.94
N ARG A 127 -5.26 -6.40 9.31
CA ARG A 127 -3.96 -5.94 9.81
C ARG A 127 -3.68 -4.51 9.34
N ASP A 128 -4.58 -3.59 9.68
CA ASP A 128 -4.55 -2.18 9.29
C ASP A 128 -4.11 -1.25 10.44
N GLU A 129 -3.73 -1.77 11.60
CA GLU A 129 -3.19 -0.99 12.71
C GLU A 129 -1.66 -1.03 12.77
N LEU A 130 -1.02 0.14 12.81
CA LEU A 130 0.43 0.27 12.94
C LEU A 130 0.89 -0.17 14.32
N THR A 131 1.81 -1.13 14.36
CA THR A 131 2.47 -1.54 15.61
C THR A 131 3.46 -0.47 16.07
N GLU A 132 3.90 -0.52 17.32
CA GLU A 132 5.00 0.34 17.79
C GLU A 132 6.26 0.20 16.94
N SER A 133 6.48 -1.01 16.42
CA SER A 133 7.64 -1.32 15.60
C SER A 133 7.59 -0.61 14.24
N ASP A 134 6.40 -0.49 13.65
CA ASP A 134 6.15 0.23 12.39
C ASP A 134 6.33 1.74 12.59
N ARG A 135 5.83 2.27 13.70
CA ARG A 135 5.96 3.69 14.08
C ARG A 135 7.41 4.09 14.28
N LYS A 136 8.22 3.21 14.89
CA LYS A 136 9.66 3.45 15.08
C LYS A 136 10.41 3.47 13.74
N SER A 137 9.99 2.67 12.76
CA SER A 137 10.62 2.64 11.43
C SER A 137 10.52 3.96 10.67
N LEU A 138 9.50 4.79 10.94
CA LEU A 138 9.41 6.16 10.37
C LEU A 138 10.37 7.16 11.02
N LYS A 139 10.76 6.94 12.27
CA LYS A 139 11.57 7.86 13.06
C LYS A 139 13.07 7.56 12.99
N CYS A 140 13.44 6.39 12.50
CA CYS A 140 14.83 5.97 12.37
C CYS A 140 15.48 6.54 11.09
N GLU A 141 15.53 7.87 10.98
CA GLU A 141 16.68 8.52 10.37
C GLU A 141 17.30 9.42 11.46
N TYR A 142 18.57 9.12 11.77
CA TYR A 142 19.48 9.73 12.76
C TYR A 142 19.44 9.15 14.18
#